data_AF-A0A9P5YRJ7-F1
#
_entry.id   AF-A0A9P5YRJ7-F1
#
_cell.length_a   1.000
_cell.length_b   1.000
_cell.length_c   1.000
_cell.angle_alpha   90.00
_cell.angle_beta   90.00
_cell.angle_gamma   90.00
#
_symmetry.space_group_name_H-M   'P 1'
#
loop_
_entity.id
_entity.type
_entity.pdbx_description
1 polymer ?
#
loop_
_entity_poly.entity_id
_entity_poly.type
_entity_poly.pdbx_seq_one_letter_code
_entity_poly.pdbx_strand_id
1 'polypeptide(L)' 'MVYGTEVTRFMTDYAFQSLNVHRVSLGVFGENERAAGLYRKIGFVEEARRRKARWTNGK' A
#
# COMPACT_ATOMS: atom_id res chain seq x y z
N MET A 1 7.17 -7.84 -11.39
CA MET A 1 7.14 -6.43 -10.96
C MET A 1 8.23 -6.22 -9.93
N VAL A 2 9.48 -6.19 -10.38
CA VAL A 2 10.65 -5.96 -9.53
C VAL A 2 10.63 -4.50 -9.05
N TYR A 3 10.45 -3.57 -9.99
CA TYR A 3 10.38 -2.14 -9.71
C TYR A 3 9.33 -1.71 -8.69
N GLY A 4 8.11 -2.27 -8.75
CA GLY A 4 7.07 -1.91 -7.78
C GLY A 4 7.47 -2.25 -6.34
N THR A 5 8.23 -3.33 -6.15
CA THR A 5 8.69 -3.74 -4.82
C THR A 5 9.82 -2.83 -4.34
N GLU A 6 10.77 -2.54 -5.21
CA GLU A 6 11.90 -1.67 -4.91
C GLU A 6 11.46 -0.23 -4.60
N VAL A 7 10.61 0.35 -5.44
CA VAL A 7 10.09 1.71 -5.25
C VAL A 7 9.28 1.82 -3.95
N THR A 8 8.39 0.86 -3.68
CA THR A 8 7.58 0.90 -2.46
C THR A 8 8.46 0.78 -1.21
N ARG A 9 9.47 -0.09 -1.23
CA ARG A 9 10.43 -0.22 -0.14
C ARG A 9 11.23 1.07 0.06
N PHE A 10 11.81 1.61 -1.02
CA PHE A 10 12.58 2.85 -0.98
C PHE A 10 11.77 4.01 -0.38
N MET A 11 10.53 4.21 -0.83
CA MET A 11 9.67 5.29 -0.32
C MET A 11 9.31 5.08 1.16
N THR A 12 9.09 3.84 1.57
CA THR A 12 8.76 3.50 2.97
C THR A 12 9.97 3.74 3.86
N ASP A 13 11.16 3.28 3.45
CA ASP A 13 12.41 3.49 4.18
C ASP A 13 12.74 4.97 4.30
N TYR A 14 12.60 5.73 3.21
CA TYR A 14 12.80 7.18 3.22
C TYR A 14 11.84 7.90 4.18
N ALA A 15 10.56 7.51 4.20
CA ALA A 15 9.59 8.10 5.10
C ALA A 15 9.98 7.93 6.58
N PHE A 16 10.42 6.73 6.98
CA PHE A 16 10.84 6.48 8.34
C PHE A 16 12.20 7.10 8.67
N GLN A 17 13.20 6.96 7.80
CA GLN A 17 14.58 7.32 8.08
C GLN A 17 14.86 8.82 7.91
N SER A 18 14.19 9.47 6.96
CA SER A 18 14.48 10.86 6.59
C SER A 18 13.36 11.82 6.98
N LEU A 19 12.10 11.39 6.90
CA LEU A 19 10.95 12.23 7.28
C LEU A 19 10.52 12.03 8.75
N ASN A 20 11.11 11.06 9.43
CA ASN A 20 10.85 10.76 10.85
C ASN A 20 9.36 10.56 11.16
N VAL A 21 8.61 9.96 10.23
CA VAL A 21 7.18 9.68 10.45
C VAL A 21 7.03 8.46 11.35
N HIS A 22 6.03 8.48 12.22
CA HIS A 22 5.75 7.34 13.08
C HIS A 22 5.02 6.20 12.35
N ARG A 23 4.33 6.52 11.24
CA ARG A 23 3.48 5.56 10.51
C ARG A 23 3.36 5.93 9.05
N VAL A 24 3.38 4.89 8.20
CA VAL A 24 3.07 4.97 6.76
C VAL A 24 1.86 4.09 6.48
N SER A 25 0.86 4.64 5.79
CA SER A 25 -0.35 3.91 5.39
C SER A 25 -0.56 4.00 3.88
N LEU A 26 -1.12 2.96 3.27
CA LEU A 26 -1.50 2.94 1.87
C LEU A 26 -2.87 2.30 1.67
N GLY A 27 -3.50 2.59 0.54
CA GLY A 27 -4.77 1.98 0.14
C GLY A 27 -4.61 1.21 -1.18
N VAL A 28 -5.25 0.05 -1.27
CA VAL A 28 -5.32 -0.76 -2.48
C VAL A 28 -6.76 -1.18 -2.73
N PHE A 29 -7.17 -1.22 -4.00
CA PHE A 29 -8.47 -1.76 -4.37
C PHE A 29 -8.51 -3.27 -4.16
N GLY A 30 -9.66 -3.78 -3.72
CA GLY A 30 -9.80 -5.19 -3.32
C GLY A 30 -9.56 -6.17 -4.46
N GLU A 31 -9.73 -5.73 -5.70
CA GLU A 31 -9.50 -6.49 -6.92
C GLU A 31 -8.02 -6.58 -7.30
N ASN A 32 -7.15 -5.71 -6.76
CA ASN A 32 -5.72 -5.69 -7.08
C ASN A 32 -4.91 -6.54 -6.09
N GLU A 33 -5.17 -7.85 -6.13
CA GLU A 33 -4.51 -8.83 -5.27
C GLU A 33 -2.98 -8.82 -5.41
N ARG A 34 -2.48 -8.49 -6.60
CA ARG A 34 -1.04 -8.43 -6.88
C ARG A 34 -0.36 -7.29 -6.12
N ALA A 35 -0.97 -6.10 -6.08
CA ALA A 35 -0.46 -4.99 -5.28
C ALA A 35 -0.62 -5.28 -3.78
N ALA A 36 -1.75 -5.84 -3.35
CA ALA A 36 -1.96 -6.24 -1.95
C ALA A 36 -0.90 -7.24 -1.47
N GLY A 37 -0.57 -8.26 -2.28
CA GLY A 37 0.49 -9.22 -1.98
C GLY A 37 1.88 -8.60 -1.88
N LEU A 38 2.19 -7.63 -2.75
CA LEU A 38 3.44 -6.87 -2.70
C LEU A 38 3.55 -6.06 -1.42
N TYR A 39 2.49 -5.35 -1.02
CA TYR A 39 2.48 -4.54 0.20
C TYR A 39 2.67 -5.42 1.45
N ARG A 40 1.99 -6.56 1.52
CA ARG A 40 2.19 -7.54 2.60
C ARG A 40 3.62 -8.06 2.66
N LYS A 41 4.24 -8.36 1.50
CA LYS A 41 5.64 -8.81 1.42
C LYS A 41 6.65 -7.78 1.94
N ILE A 42 6.33 -6.50 1.82
CA ILE A 42 7.20 -5.39 2.29
C ILE A 42 7.00 -5.11 3.79
N GLY A 43 5.94 -5.65 4.40
CA GLY A 43 5.68 -5.51 5.84
C GLY A 43 4.46 -4.67 6.19
N PHE A 44 3.69 -4.20 5.20
CA PHE A 44 2.39 -3.56 5.47
C PHE A 44 1.39 -4.59 5.99
N VAL A 45 0.55 -4.16 6.94
CA VAL A 45 -0.53 -4.97 7.52
C VAL A 45 -1.87 -4.41 7.07
N GLU A 46 -2.84 -5.29 6.84
CA GLU A 46 -4.19 -4.88 6.46
C GLU A 46 -4.96 -4.38 7.70
N GLU A 47 -5.17 -3.07 7.78
CA GLU A 47 -5.83 -2.42 8.93
C GLU A 47 -7.35 -2.34 8.77
N ALA A 48 -7.82 -2.16 7.52
CA ALA A 48 -9.23 -1.99 7.23
C ALA A 48 -9.57 -2.36 5.78
N ARG A 49 -10.73 -3.01 5.59
CA ARG A 49 -11.34 -3.20 4.27
C ARG A 49 -12.62 -2.39 4.17
N ARG A 50 -12.54 -1.24 3.47
CA ARG A 50 -13.67 -0.33 3.29
C ARG A 50 -14.56 -0.80 2.14
N ARG A 51 -15.79 -1.20 2.44
CA ARG A 51 -16.78 -1.65 1.44
C ARG A 51 -17.49 -0.45 0.83
N LYS A 52 -17.68 -0.46 -0.50
CA LYS A 52 -18.34 0.63 -1.26
C LYS A 52 -17.71 2.01 -1.02
N ALA A 53 -16.39 2.06 -0.80
CA ALA A 53 -15.66 3.29 -0.51
C ALA A 53 -15.32 4.12 -1.76
N ARG A 54 -15.45 3.52 -2.94
CA ARG A 54 -15.25 4.16 -4.24
C ARG A 54 -16.50 3.89 -5.07
N TRP A 55 -16.98 4.93 -5.73
CA TRP A 55 -18.01 4.84 -6.75
C TRP A 55 -17.35 5.10 -8.12
N THR A 56 -17.37 4.12 -8.99
CA THR A 56 -16.80 4.19 -10.34
C THR A 56 -17.62 3.36 -11.31
N ASN A 57 -17.90 3.88 -12.50
CA ASN A 57 -18.70 3.19 -13.51
C ASN A 57 -20.07 2.70 -12.98
N GLY A 58 -20.68 3.45 -12.04
CA GLY A 58 -21.98 3.15 -11.48
C GLY A 58 -22.01 2.09 -10.36
N LYS A 59 -20.84 1.74 -9.78
CA LYS A 59 -20.72 0.82 -8.64
C LYS A 59 -19.66 1.26 -7.64
#